data_AF-A0A958HRT4-F1
#
_entry.id   AF-A0A958HRT4-F1
#
_cell.length_a   1.000
_cell.length_b   1.000
_cell.length_c   1.000
_cell.angle_alpha   90.00
_cell.angle_beta   90.00
_cell.angle_gamma   90.00
#
_symmetry.space_group_name_H-M   'P 1'
#
loop_
_entity.id
_entity.type
_entity.pdbx_description
1 polymer ?
#
loop_
_entity_poly.entity_id
_entity_poly.type
_entity_poly.pdbx_seq_one_letter_code
_entity_poly.pdbx_strand_id
1 'polypeptide(L)'
;PPHWFVQRAFGRLVYMVQRYQLRGIIPRRARSKMSSRRRLGHQFSPAARRIQAMLTAHYEARLRYQPQIYSGRITLFSNAKHTGAHQVKWALLTEVGMEIEVIPGDHRSIFRQPGIAELANRLSLHLEQAQIYPSER
;
A
#
# COMPACT_ATOMS: atom_id res chain seq x y z
N PRO A 1 25.88 11.24 2.04
CA PRO A 1 24.91 10.98 3.15
C PRO A 1 24.11 9.69 2.90
N PRO A 2 24.14 8.69 3.80
CA PRO A 2 23.60 7.37 3.50
C PRO A 2 22.06 7.34 3.56
N HIS A 3 21.46 6.79 2.50
CA HIS A 3 20.04 6.72 2.16
C HIS A 3 19.11 6.04 3.19
N TRP A 4 19.64 5.40 4.23
CA TRP A 4 18.85 4.74 5.29
C TRP A 4 18.21 5.73 6.28
N PHE A 5 18.71 6.96 6.36
CA PHE A 5 18.16 8.01 7.25
C PHE A 5 16.79 8.53 6.80
N VAL A 6 16.52 8.55 5.49
CA VAL A 6 15.25 9.02 4.93
C VAL A 6 14.11 8.01 5.19
N GLN A 7 14.45 6.73 5.42
CA GLN A 7 13.46 5.64 5.50
C GLN A 7 12.80 5.50 6.90
N ARG A 8 13.53 5.71 8.00
CA ARG A 8 12.91 5.75 9.36
C ARG A 8 12.11 7.03 9.61
N ALA A 9 12.48 8.13 8.96
CA ALA A 9 11.76 9.39 9.08
C ALA A 9 10.39 9.34 8.36
N PHE A 10 10.31 8.73 7.17
CA PHE A 10 9.07 8.67 6.38
C PHE A 10 7.96 7.83 7.04
N GLY A 11 8.30 6.65 7.56
CA GLY A 11 7.34 5.80 8.28
C GLY A 11 6.85 6.43 9.59
N ARG A 12 7.75 7.09 10.35
CA ARG A 12 7.37 7.83 11.55
C ARG A 12 6.52 9.06 11.22
N LEU A 13 6.77 9.76 10.12
CA LEU A 13 5.99 10.94 9.74
C LEU A 13 4.56 10.57 9.33
N VAL A 14 4.38 9.51 8.53
CA VAL A 14 3.05 8.98 8.17
C VAL A 14 2.31 8.47 9.41
N TYR A 15 2.99 7.72 10.28
CA TYR A 15 2.43 7.28 11.57
C TYR A 15 2.10 8.44 12.52
N MET A 16 2.90 9.51 12.55
CA MET A 16 2.67 10.70 13.38
C MET A 16 1.50 11.56 12.87
N VAL A 17 1.33 11.69 11.55
CA VAL A 17 0.16 12.35 10.94
C VAL A 17 -1.11 11.57 11.28
N GLN A 18 -1.05 10.23 11.23
CA GLN A 18 -2.14 9.34 11.61
C GLN A 18 -2.48 9.40 13.11
N ARG A 19 -1.48 9.61 13.99
CA ARG A 19 -1.68 9.81 15.45
C ARG A 19 -2.23 11.19 15.82
N TYR A 20 -2.01 12.22 15.01
CA TYR A 20 -2.53 13.56 15.27
C TYR A 20 -4.01 13.73 14.92
N GLN A 21 -4.53 12.94 13.97
CA GLN A 21 -5.94 12.97 13.55
C GLN A 21 -6.89 12.26 14.55
N LEU A 22 -6.37 11.39 15.43
CA LEU A 22 -7.14 10.70 16.48
C LEU A 22 -7.31 11.52 17.79
N ARG A 23 -7.09 12.85 17.77
CA ARG A 23 -7.21 13.75 18.93
C ARG A 23 -8.66 14.10 19.32
N GLY A 24 -9.57 13.13 19.29
CA GLY A 24 -10.88 13.22 19.92
C GLY A 24 -10.86 13.10 21.45
N ILE A 25 -9.70 12.87 22.06
CA ILE A 25 -9.55 12.70 23.52
C ILE A 25 -8.43 13.64 24.01
N ILE A 26 -8.75 14.91 24.27
CA ILE A 26 -7.91 15.82 25.06
C ILE A 26 -8.83 16.58 26.05
N PRO A 27 -8.57 16.53 27.37
CA PRO A 27 -9.39 17.22 28.36
C PRO A 27 -9.36 18.76 28.19
N ARG A 28 -10.48 19.41 28.51
CA ARG A 28 -10.80 20.84 28.29
C ARG A 28 -9.77 21.87 28.79
N ARG A 29 -8.77 21.46 29.58
CA ARG A 29 -7.73 22.35 30.15
C ARG A 29 -6.56 22.68 29.19
N ALA A 30 -6.45 22.03 28.03
CA ALA A 30 -5.38 22.30 27.06
C ALA A 30 -5.68 23.47 26.08
N ARG A 31 -6.71 24.28 26.32
CA ARG A 31 -7.14 25.38 25.42
C ARG A 31 -6.33 26.69 25.55
N SER A 32 -5.53 26.86 26.61
CA SER A 32 -4.83 28.13 26.89
C SER A 32 -3.54 28.36 26.07
N LYS A 33 -2.94 27.32 25.47
CA LYS A 33 -1.72 27.46 24.64
C LYS A 33 -1.99 27.38 23.13
N MET A 34 -3.16 27.85 22.69
CA MET A 34 -3.65 27.70 21.31
C MET A 34 -3.49 28.95 20.43
N SER A 35 -2.76 29.98 20.88
CA SER A 35 -2.44 31.17 20.07
C SER A 35 -1.14 31.05 19.26
N SER A 36 -0.28 30.06 19.55
CA SER A 36 0.97 29.84 18.81
C SER A 36 0.88 28.80 17.69
N ARG A 37 -0.28 28.14 17.53
CA ARG A 37 -0.46 27.02 16.57
C ARG A 37 -0.79 27.42 15.13
N ARG A 38 -1.10 28.70 14.86
CA ARG A 38 -1.28 29.19 13.47
C ARG A 38 0.01 29.22 12.65
N ARG A 39 1.19 29.01 13.25
CA ARG A 39 2.50 29.12 12.58
C ARG A 39 3.08 27.80 12.05
N LEU A 40 2.38 26.67 12.16
CA LEU A 40 2.88 25.37 11.67
C LEU A 40 2.37 25.01 10.26
N GLY A 41 1.37 25.73 9.74
CA GLY A 41 0.84 25.53 8.37
C GLY A 41 1.84 25.89 7.25
N HIS A 42 2.93 26.58 7.58
CA HIS A 42 3.96 27.02 6.62
C HIS A 42 5.13 26.05 6.44
N GLN A 43 5.18 24.88 7.10
CA GLN A 43 6.41 24.07 7.17
C GLN A 43 6.52 22.91 6.17
N PHE A 44 5.58 22.73 5.25
CA PHE A 44 5.70 21.73 4.18
C PHE A 44 5.78 22.40 2.82
N SER A 45 6.80 22.04 2.04
CA SER A 45 6.91 22.46 0.64
C SER A 45 5.63 22.09 -0.13
N PRO A 46 5.27 22.81 -1.20
CA PRO A 46 4.10 22.46 -2.01
C PRO A 46 4.09 20.98 -2.46
N ALA A 47 5.27 20.42 -2.76
CA ALA A 47 5.42 19.00 -3.09
C ALA A 47 5.04 18.07 -1.94
N ALA A 48 5.49 18.36 -0.72
CA ALA A 48 5.15 17.56 0.46
C ALA A 48 3.64 17.58 0.76
N ARG A 49 2.97 18.73 0.57
CA ARG A 49 1.50 18.81 0.71
C ARG A 49 0.76 17.95 -0.31
N ARG A 50 1.23 17.93 -1.57
CA ARG A 50 0.64 17.08 -2.63
C ARG A 50 0.78 15.59 -2.30
N ILE A 51 1.97 15.16 -1.86
CA ILE A 51 2.19 13.77 -1.46
C ILE A 51 1.28 13.40 -0.27
N GLN A 52 1.17 14.29 0.72
CA GLN A 52 0.28 14.04 1.87
C GLN A 52 -1.19 13.90 1.46
N ALA A 53 -1.68 14.80 0.60
CA ALA A 53 -3.05 14.72 0.10
C ALA A 53 -3.31 13.41 -0.66
N MET A 54 -2.40 13.00 -1.53
CA MET A 54 -2.48 11.73 -2.27
C MET A 54 -2.52 10.53 -1.33
N LEU A 55 -1.64 10.48 -0.31
CA LEU A 55 -1.61 9.39 0.66
C LEU A 55 -2.89 9.30 1.49
N THR A 56 -3.45 10.46 1.89
CA THR A 56 -4.73 10.52 2.60
C THR A 56 -5.87 9.99 1.71
N ALA A 57 -5.94 10.42 0.45
CA ALA A 57 -6.94 9.96 -0.49
C ALA A 57 -6.88 8.44 -0.72
N HIS A 58 -5.67 7.87 -0.94
CA HIS A 58 -5.50 6.42 -1.08
C HIS A 58 -5.92 5.66 0.20
N TYR A 59 -5.61 6.20 1.37
CA TYR A 59 -6.01 5.56 2.63
C TYR A 59 -7.53 5.55 2.81
N GLU A 60 -8.21 6.66 2.53
CA GLU A 60 -9.67 6.74 2.58
C GLU A 60 -10.33 5.81 1.56
N ALA A 61 -9.83 5.79 0.32
CA ALA A 61 -10.32 4.88 -0.72
C ALA A 61 -10.20 3.42 -0.27
N ARG A 62 -9.04 3.03 0.29
CA ARG A 62 -8.81 1.68 0.80
C ARG A 62 -9.75 1.29 1.95
N LEU A 63 -10.12 2.23 2.82
CA LEU A 63 -11.06 1.96 3.91
C LEU A 63 -12.51 1.81 3.45
N ARG A 64 -12.89 2.51 2.38
CA ARG A 64 -14.26 2.50 1.85
C ARG A 64 -14.48 1.43 0.78
N TYR A 65 -13.41 0.92 0.16
CA TYR A 65 -13.51 -0.08 -0.91
C TYR A 65 -14.01 -1.43 -0.37
N GLN A 66 -15.09 -1.92 -0.96
CA GLN A 66 -15.66 -3.24 -0.71
C GLN A 66 -15.44 -4.11 -1.96
N PRO A 67 -14.43 -5.01 -1.95
CA PRO A 67 -14.15 -5.87 -3.10
C PRO A 67 -15.36 -6.73 -3.44
N GLN A 68 -15.65 -6.85 -4.75
CA GLN A 68 -16.66 -7.79 -5.27
C GLN A 68 -15.99 -9.10 -5.69
N ILE A 69 -16.77 -10.16 -5.81
CA ILE A 69 -16.30 -11.41 -6.40
C ILE A 69 -15.90 -11.16 -7.86
N TYR A 70 -14.72 -11.66 -8.21
CA TYR A 70 -14.18 -11.66 -9.55
C TYR A 70 -14.36 -13.05 -10.15
N SER A 71 -15.13 -13.14 -11.23
CA SER A 71 -15.42 -14.43 -11.91
C SER A 71 -14.22 -15.02 -12.63
N GLY A 72 -13.15 -14.24 -12.84
CA GLY A 72 -11.93 -14.71 -13.47
C GLY A 72 -10.95 -15.34 -12.49
N ARG A 73 -9.88 -15.92 -13.06
CA ARG A 73 -8.74 -16.43 -12.30
C ARG A 73 -7.86 -15.28 -11.82
N ILE A 74 -7.33 -15.41 -10.60
CA ILE A 74 -6.38 -14.45 -10.03
C ILE A 74 -4.99 -15.09 -9.92
N THR A 75 -3.97 -14.43 -10.45
CA THR A 75 -2.56 -14.77 -10.17
C THR A 75 -1.98 -13.75 -9.19
N LEU A 76 -1.62 -14.19 -7.99
CA LEU A 76 -1.04 -13.35 -6.95
C LEU A 76 0.48 -13.53 -6.88
N PHE A 77 1.22 -12.53 -7.32
CA PHE A 77 2.67 -12.45 -7.09
C PHE A 77 2.93 -12.00 -5.65
N SER A 78 3.38 -12.94 -4.81
CA SER A 78 3.73 -12.66 -3.41
C SER A 78 5.23 -12.77 -3.19
N ASN A 79 5.71 -12.15 -2.12
CA ASN A 79 7.08 -12.40 -1.67
C ASN A 79 7.11 -13.56 -0.68
N ALA A 80 8.28 -14.20 -0.53
CA ALA A 80 8.44 -15.39 0.30
C ALA A 80 8.12 -15.18 1.80
N LYS A 81 8.12 -13.93 2.29
CA LYS A 81 7.91 -13.60 3.71
C LYS A 81 6.44 -13.36 4.07
N HIS A 82 5.56 -13.25 3.08
CA HIS A 82 4.15 -12.97 3.29
C HIS A 82 3.30 -14.13 2.79
N THR A 83 3.09 -15.12 3.65
CA THR A 83 2.22 -16.28 3.38
C THR A 83 1.13 -16.39 4.46
N GLY A 84 -0.07 -16.84 4.06
CA GLY A 84 -1.20 -17.06 4.97
C GLY A 84 -2.33 -16.04 4.85
N ALA A 85 -2.51 -15.17 5.84
CA ALA A 85 -3.76 -14.41 6.01
C ALA A 85 -4.13 -13.47 4.85
N HIS A 86 -3.14 -12.92 4.14
CA HIS A 86 -3.40 -12.07 2.96
C HIS A 86 -3.83 -12.89 1.75
N GLN A 87 -3.25 -14.07 1.55
CA GLN A 87 -3.55 -14.94 0.42
C GLN A 87 -4.98 -15.48 0.52
N VAL A 88 -5.40 -15.89 1.72
CA VAL A 88 -6.78 -16.35 1.98
C VAL A 88 -7.80 -15.29 1.58
N LYS A 89 -7.56 -14.02 1.93
CA LYS A 89 -8.50 -12.93 1.59
C LYS A 89 -8.67 -12.74 0.09
N TRP A 90 -7.62 -12.95 -0.71
CA TRP A 90 -7.71 -12.88 -2.16
C TRP A 90 -8.34 -14.12 -2.77
N ALA A 91 -8.07 -15.30 -2.22
CA ALA A 91 -8.73 -16.54 -2.65
C ALA A 91 -10.26 -16.48 -2.48
N LEU A 92 -10.76 -15.79 -1.46
CA LEU A 92 -12.20 -15.59 -1.24
C LEU A 92 -12.87 -14.67 -2.28
N LEU A 93 -12.09 -13.98 -3.12
CA LEU A 93 -12.62 -13.06 -4.13
C LEU A 93 -12.76 -13.69 -5.51
N THR A 94 -12.56 -15.00 -5.66
CA THR A 94 -12.73 -15.71 -6.93
C THR A 94 -13.30 -17.09 -6.69
N GLU A 95 -14.24 -17.50 -7.54
CA GLU A 95 -14.84 -18.83 -7.51
C GLU A 95 -14.02 -19.85 -8.32
N VAL A 96 -13.22 -19.37 -9.28
CA VAL A 96 -12.37 -20.19 -10.16
C VAL A 96 -11.05 -20.56 -9.48
N GLY A 97 -10.69 -19.83 -8.42
CA GLY A 97 -9.48 -20.07 -7.64
C GLY A 97 -8.35 -19.09 -7.96
N MET A 98 -7.30 -19.18 -7.16
CA MET A 98 -6.16 -18.26 -7.18
C MET A 98 -4.84 -19.03 -7.24
N GLU A 99 -3.95 -18.61 -8.13
CA GLU A 99 -2.57 -19.10 -8.22
C GLU A 99 -1.63 -18.14 -7.48
N ILE A 100 -0.58 -18.67 -6.84
CA ILE A 100 0.38 -17.88 -6.07
C ILE A 100 1.77 -18.08 -6.65
N GLU A 101 2.35 -16.99 -7.12
CA GLU A 101 3.71 -16.93 -7.63
C GLU A 101 4.63 -16.30 -6.59
N VAL A 102 5.46 -17.12 -5.95
CA VAL A 102 6.40 -16.62 -4.94
C VAL A 102 7.67 -16.10 -5.61
N ILE A 103 7.93 -14.82 -5.44
CA ILE A 103 9.15 -14.14 -5.90
C ILE A 103 10.10 -13.94 -4.70
N PRO A 104 11.38 -14.32 -4.82
CA PRO A 104 12.36 -14.10 -3.76
C PRO A 104 12.48 -12.62 -3.37
N GLY A 105 12.54 -12.37 -2.06
CA GLY A 105 12.72 -11.02 -1.51
C GLY A 105 11.57 -10.55 -0.62
N ASP A 106 11.34 -9.25 -0.61
CA ASP A 106 10.27 -8.57 0.12
C ASP A 106 9.45 -7.64 -0.81
N HIS A 107 8.40 -7.03 -0.27
CA HIS A 107 7.49 -6.16 -1.01
C HIS A 107 8.17 -5.01 -1.78
N ARG A 108 9.38 -4.60 -1.40
CA ARG A 108 10.15 -3.54 -2.08
C ARG A 108 11.19 -4.12 -3.03
N SER A 109 11.85 -5.22 -2.64
CA SER A 109 12.92 -5.79 -3.45
C SER A 109 12.42 -6.50 -4.71
N ILE A 110 11.16 -6.96 -4.76
CA ILE A 110 10.56 -7.51 -5.99
C ILE A 110 10.55 -6.49 -7.15
N PHE A 111 10.58 -5.19 -6.85
CA PHE A 111 10.61 -4.11 -7.85
C PHE A 111 12.03 -3.60 -8.14
N ARG A 112 13.07 -4.34 -7.73
CA ARG A 112 14.48 -4.01 -7.97
C ARG A 112 15.20 -5.24 -8.52
N GLN A 113 16.35 -5.02 -9.15
CA GLN A 113 17.17 -6.15 -9.58
C GLN A 113 17.65 -6.97 -8.36
N PRO A 114 17.69 -8.32 -8.47
CA PRO A 114 17.26 -9.12 -9.63
C PRO A 114 15.75 -9.41 -9.69
N GLY A 115 14.99 -9.13 -8.63
CA GLY A 115 13.58 -9.48 -8.50
C GLY A 115 12.64 -8.91 -9.58
N ILE A 116 12.94 -7.73 -10.12
CA ILE A 116 12.12 -7.11 -11.18
C ILE A 116 12.19 -7.89 -12.49
N ALA A 117 13.35 -8.48 -12.82
CA ALA A 117 13.51 -9.30 -14.02
C ALA A 117 12.69 -10.60 -13.89
N GLU A 118 12.76 -11.23 -12.71
CA GLU A 118 11.97 -12.43 -12.42
C GLU A 118 10.46 -12.14 -12.45
N LEU A 119 10.02 -11.04 -11.82
CA LEU A 119 8.63 -10.60 -11.84
C LEU A 119 8.14 -10.37 -13.27
N ALA A 120 8.93 -9.67 -14.09
CA ALA A 120 8.57 -9.38 -15.47
C ALA A 120 8.40 -10.67 -16.29
N ASN A 121 9.36 -11.60 -16.20
CA ASN A 121 9.31 -12.86 -16.94
C ASN A 121 8.06 -13.68 -16.59
N ARG A 122 7.76 -13.85 -15.30
CA ARG A 122 6.57 -14.61 -14.89
C ARG A 122 5.28 -13.90 -15.25
N LEU A 123 5.23 -12.58 -15.09
CA LEU A 123 4.06 -11.80 -15.49
C LEU A 123 3.77 -11.95 -16.98
N SER A 124 4.79 -11.88 -17.84
CA SER A 124 4.62 -12.08 -19.29
C SER A 124 4.02 -13.45 -19.61
N LEU A 125 4.52 -14.53 -19.00
CA LEU A 125 3.99 -15.88 -19.20
C LEU A 125 2.50 -15.97 -18.84
N HIS A 126 2.11 -15.43 -17.68
CA HIS A 126 0.72 -15.45 -17.21
C HIS A 126 -0.19 -14.59 -18.12
N LEU A 127 0.31 -13.46 -18.64
CA LEU A 127 -0.45 -12.62 -19.57
C LEU A 127 -0.64 -13.29 -20.94
N GLU A 128 0.40 -13.94 -21.47
CA GLU A 128 0.32 -14.70 -22.72
C GLU A 128 -0.71 -15.83 -22.61
N GLN A 129 -0.67 -16.58 -21.50
CA GLN A 129 -1.65 -17.63 -21.22
C GLN A 129 -3.08 -17.08 -21.14
N ALA A 130 -3.28 -15.95 -20.46
CA ALA A 130 -4.60 -15.31 -20.34
C ALA A 130 -5.15 -14.80 -21.68
N GLN A 131 -4.28 -14.48 -22.64
CA GLN A 131 -4.67 -14.08 -23.99
C GLN A 131 -5.01 -15.27 -24.89
N ILE A 132 -4.35 -16.41 -24.71
CA ILE A 132 -4.61 -17.65 -25.47
C ILE A 132 -5.91 -18.32 -25.01
N TYR A 133 -6.20 -18.28 -23.70
CA TYR A 133 -7.42 -18.83 -23.11
C TYR A 133 -8.29 -17.71 -22.55
N PRO A 134 -8.98 -16.93 -23.41
CA PRO A 134 -9.95 -15.95 -22.92
C PRO A 134 -11.00 -16.69 -22.09
N SER A 135 -11.16 -16.26 -20.85
CA SER A 135 -12.18 -16.82 -19.94
C SER A 135 -13.54 -16.68 -20.63
N GLU A 136 -14.22 -17.81 -20.85
CA GLU A 136 -15.61 -17.81 -21.34
C GLU A 136 -16.42 -16.90 -20.40
N ARG A 137 -16.98 -15.82 -20.96
CA ARG A 137 -17.76 -14.81 -20.24
C ARG A 137 -19.21 -15.25 -20.09
#